data_AF-A0A2Z6P962-F1
#
_entry.id   AF-A0A2Z6P962-F1
#
_cell.length_a   1.000
_cell.length_b   1.000
_cell.length_c   1.000
_cell.angle_alpha   90.00
_cell.angle_beta   90.00
_cell.angle_gamma   90.00
#
_symmetry.space_group_name_H-M   'P 1'
#
loop_
_entity.id
_entity.type
_entity.pdbx_description
1 polymer ?
#
loop_
_entity_poly.entity_id
_entity_poly.type
_entity_poly.pdbx_seq_one_letter_code
_entity_poly.pdbx_strand_id
1 'polypeptide(L)'
;MDSGNLVLLGDDRNLTLWESFENPSDTFLPGMKMDTNLKLTSWKSVDDPGSGNFSFKMAEDNRFIILNRSEIFWESEEYGRLILDPNFDQFHDISSDVINLLTNFSVIQWEYQSGEGDLFVRWKQPKTNCSIYNVCGDFASCNDDDYELCKCLPGFDKGKGDSSLQDNKVGCIRRTSLSRARSDTPPAFLNLTMIKTGRPDVKVMADGEENCKSTCLEKYPLCQAYSYAPLTQRTLNPSTCWIWTHNLTTLKEDYTDGDDDRRLFALVDNSDIKPTPRTCEPCGTNIVPYPLSTGSNCGDLTYFKFSCNSSTGQLSFNTTDNVSYRVIRVVPNSRTFTIKVNSLNQYCDEGSDNTGNLKVSSPYSIIGNNFCSEHVDISWEPPSETGSSPRGKSKSSFYLILGEE
;
A
#
# COMPACT_ATOMS: atom_id res chain seq x y z
N MET A 1 -12.39 9.61 -45.96
CA MET A 1 -13.00 8.98 -44.77
C MET A 1 -11.83 8.38 -44.05
N ASP A 2 -11.18 9.18 -43.21
CA ASP A 2 -9.81 8.92 -42.76
C ASP A 2 -9.75 8.70 -41.24
N SER A 3 -10.91 8.65 -40.57
CA SER A 3 -11.02 8.49 -39.11
C SER A 3 -11.13 7.04 -38.64
N GLY A 4 -11.45 6.09 -39.52
CA GLY A 4 -11.70 4.69 -39.15
C GLY A 4 -13.11 4.39 -38.62
N ASN A 5 -14.04 5.36 -38.61
CA ASN A 5 -15.44 5.11 -38.23
C ASN A 5 -16.24 4.50 -39.39
N LEU A 6 -16.84 3.32 -39.16
CA LEU A 6 -17.78 2.67 -40.07
C LEU A 6 -19.21 3.08 -39.70
N VAL A 7 -19.89 3.76 -40.63
CA VAL A 7 -21.23 4.34 -40.40
C VAL A 7 -22.25 3.73 -41.34
N LEU A 8 -23.37 3.28 -40.79
CA LEU A 8 -24.56 2.87 -41.54
C LEU A 8 -25.57 4.03 -41.55
N LEU A 9 -25.86 4.55 -42.74
CA LEU A 9 -26.81 5.63 -42.95
C LEU A 9 -28.14 5.09 -43.47
N GLY A 10 -29.24 5.73 -43.10
CA GLY A 10 -30.56 5.48 -43.68
C GLY A 10 -30.72 6.10 -45.08
N ASP A 11 -31.88 5.84 -45.69
CA ASP A 11 -32.23 6.42 -47.01
C ASP A 11 -32.18 7.96 -46.98
N ASP A 12 -32.57 8.54 -45.85
CA ASP A 12 -32.28 9.92 -45.49
C ASP A 12 -30.83 10.02 -45.02
N ARG A 13 -29.95 10.60 -45.82
CA ARG A 13 -28.49 10.72 -45.52
C ARG A 13 -28.15 11.46 -44.23
N ASN A 14 -29.13 12.12 -43.60
CA ASN A 14 -28.99 12.79 -42.30
C ASN A 14 -29.34 11.88 -41.11
N LEU A 15 -29.81 10.66 -41.36
CA LEU A 15 -30.15 9.67 -40.34
C LEU A 15 -29.03 8.63 -40.23
N THR A 16 -28.25 8.70 -39.16
CA THR A 16 -27.32 7.63 -38.78
C THR A 16 -28.09 6.53 -38.08
N LEU A 17 -28.05 5.31 -38.63
CA LEU A 17 -28.70 4.14 -38.05
C LEU A 17 -27.77 3.40 -37.07
N TRP A 18 -26.46 3.41 -37.35
CA TRP A 18 -25.45 2.73 -36.54
C TRP A 18 -24.06 3.28 -36.86
N GLU A 19 -23.16 3.29 -35.88
CA GLU A 19 -21.73 3.54 -36.09
C GLU A 19 -20.83 2.66 -35.23
N SER A 20 -19.63 2.35 -35.75
CA SER A 20 -18.66 1.50 -35.05
C SER A 20 -18.05 2.18 -33.82
N PHE A 21 -17.96 3.51 -33.81
CA PHE A 21 -17.42 4.27 -32.68
C PHE A 21 -18.28 4.16 -31.41
N GLU A 22 -19.58 3.90 -31.54
CA GLU A 22 -20.47 3.60 -30.41
C GLU A 22 -20.37 2.15 -29.92
N ASN A 23 -19.70 1.27 -30.68
CA ASN A 23 -19.62 -0.17 -30.39
C ASN A 23 -18.17 -0.68 -30.52
N PRO A 24 -17.22 -0.15 -29.73
CA PRO A 24 -15.81 -0.54 -29.86
C PRO A 24 -15.54 -1.95 -29.32
N SER A 25 -14.43 -2.54 -29.79
CA SER A 25 -13.84 -3.76 -29.22
C SER A 25 -12.97 -3.40 -28.01
N ASP A 26 -11.66 -3.39 -28.19
CA ASP A 26 -10.59 -3.26 -27.21
C ASP A 26 -9.77 -1.98 -27.38
N THR A 27 -9.99 -1.26 -28.48
CA THR A 27 -9.18 -0.13 -28.93
C THR A 27 -10.02 1.15 -28.97
N PHE A 28 -9.45 2.27 -28.52
CA PHE A 28 -10.04 3.60 -28.68
C PHE A 28 -9.27 4.35 -29.77
N LEU A 29 -10.00 4.91 -30.72
CA LEU A 29 -9.45 5.64 -31.85
C LEU A 29 -9.70 7.14 -31.69
N PRO A 30 -8.81 8.00 -32.23
CA PRO A 30 -9.06 9.44 -32.29
C PRO A 30 -10.42 9.74 -32.93
N GLY A 31 -11.22 10.58 -32.27
CA GLY A 31 -12.59 10.90 -32.68
C GLY A 31 -13.68 10.10 -31.97
N MET A 32 -13.33 9.01 -31.27
CA MET A 32 -14.24 8.37 -30.33
C MET A 32 -14.48 9.25 -29.11
N LYS A 33 -15.64 9.07 -28.47
CA LYS A 33 -16.01 9.79 -27.26
C LYS A 33 -15.91 8.89 -26.04
N MET A 34 -14.97 9.19 -25.15
CA MET A 34 -14.85 8.48 -23.88
C MET A 34 -15.89 9.02 -22.90
N ASP A 35 -17.10 8.44 -22.91
CA ASP A 35 -18.17 8.73 -21.96
C ASP A 35 -18.62 7.48 -21.20
N THR A 36 -19.65 7.62 -20.35
CA THR A 36 -20.13 6.54 -19.47
C THR A 36 -20.73 5.35 -20.21
N ASN A 37 -21.09 5.52 -21.50
CA ASN A 37 -21.67 4.46 -22.32
C ASN A 37 -20.59 3.65 -23.04
N LEU A 38 -19.40 4.25 -23.23
CA LEU A 38 -18.30 3.58 -23.90
C LEU A 38 -17.66 2.53 -22.98
N LYS A 39 -17.52 1.31 -23.50
CA LYS A 39 -16.85 0.21 -22.82
C LYS A 39 -15.92 -0.51 -23.79
N LEU A 40 -14.63 -0.50 -23.50
CA LEU A 40 -13.66 -1.35 -24.19
C LEU A 40 -13.60 -2.71 -23.50
N THR A 41 -13.55 -3.79 -24.27
CA THR A 41 -13.47 -5.16 -23.78
C THR A 41 -12.27 -5.83 -24.43
N SER A 42 -11.37 -6.35 -23.59
CA SER A 42 -10.19 -7.11 -24.04
C SER A 42 -10.58 -8.31 -24.91
N TRP A 43 -9.67 -8.74 -25.78
CA TRP A 43 -9.78 -10.05 -26.40
C TRP A 43 -9.53 -11.16 -25.36
N LYS A 44 -9.89 -12.39 -25.71
CA LYS A 44 -9.75 -13.54 -24.83
C LYS A 44 -8.32 -14.08 -24.79
N SER A 45 -7.61 -13.99 -25.92
CA SER A 45 -6.17 -14.25 -26.02
C SER A 45 -5.60 -13.56 -27.27
N VAL A 46 -4.29 -13.70 -27.49
CA VAL A 46 -3.59 -13.11 -28.65
C VAL A 46 -4.18 -13.58 -29.98
N ASP A 47 -4.67 -14.83 -30.02
CA ASP A 47 -5.20 -15.46 -31.23
C ASP A 47 -6.74 -15.60 -31.23
N ASP A 48 -7.42 -15.19 -30.14
CA ASP A 48 -8.89 -15.31 -29.99
C ASP A 48 -9.50 -13.92 -29.72
N PRO A 49 -10.06 -13.24 -30.76
CA PRO A 49 -10.68 -11.93 -30.62
C PRO A 49 -12.06 -11.97 -29.93
N GLY A 50 -12.50 -13.14 -29.46
CA GLY A 50 -13.67 -13.24 -28.59
C GLY A 50 -13.52 -12.41 -27.32
N SER A 51 -14.64 -12.08 -26.67
CA SER A 51 -14.62 -11.25 -25.47
C SER A 51 -13.85 -11.89 -24.31
N GLY A 52 -12.83 -11.18 -23.85
CA GLY A 52 -12.00 -11.52 -22.70
C GLY A 52 -12.62 -11.13 -21.36
N ASN A 53 -11.83 -11.27 -20.30
CA ASN A 53 -12.30 -11.01 -18.94
C ASN A 53 -12.23 -9.53 -18.56
N PHE A 54 -11.33 -8.75 -19.17
CA PHE A 54 -11.09 -7.38 -18.73
C PHE A 54 -11.86 -6.37 -19.57
N SER A 55 -12.34 -5.33 -18.91
CA SER A 55 -12.98 -4.20 -19.58
C SER A 55 -12.58 -2.87 -18.98
N PHE A 56 -12.44 -1.87 -19.83
CA PHE A 56 -12.18 -0.49 -19.46
C PHE A 56 -13.40 0.37 -19.71
N LYS A 57 -13.76 1.20 -18.73
CA LYS A 57 -14.86 2.15 -18.87
C LYS A 57 -14.73 3.32 -17.91
N MET A 58 -15.52 4.35 -18.15
CA MET A 58 -15.76 5.41 -17.19
C MET A 58 -16.93 5.02 -16.27
N ALA A 59 -16.72 5.11 -14.96
CA ALA A 59 -17.74 4.94 -13.94
C ALA A 59 -18.60 6.22 -13.82
N GLU A 60 -19.78 6.10 -13.19
CA GLU A 60 -20.76 7.19 -13.05
C GLU A 60 -20.23 8.41 -12.29
N ASP A 61 -19.22 8.22 -11.45
CA ASP A 61 -18.51 9.28 -10.73
C ASP A 61 -17.33 9.88 -11.53
N ASN A 62 -17.37 9.72 -12.86
CA ASN A 62 -16.37 10.16 -13.82
C ASN A 62 -14.97 9.56 -13.57
N ARG A 63 -14.84 8.38 -12.98
CA ARG A 63 -13.53 7.71 -12.82
C ARG A 63 -13.30 6.67 -13.88
N PHE A 64 -12.04 6.43 -14.22
CA PHE A 64 -11.68 5.31 -15.07
C PHE A 64 -11.42 4.07 -14.25
N ILE A 65 -12.00 2.95 -14.68
CA ILE A 65 -11.83 1.67 -14.02
C ILE A 65 -11.50 0.58 -15.04
N ILE A 66 -10.62 -0.33 -14.62
CA ILE A 66 -10.44 -1.62 -15.26
C ILE A 66 -11.18 -2.63 -14.40
N LEU A 67 -12.11 -3.35 -15.01
CA LEU A 67 -12.78 -4.48 -14.38
C LEU A 67 -12.13 -5.76 -14.86
N ASN A 68 -11.96 -6.73 -13.96
CA ASN A 68 -11.78 -8.13 -14.30
C ASN A 68 -13.10 -8.86 -14.01
N ARG A 69 -13.82 -9.21 -15.07
CA ARG A 69 -15.22 -9.67 -15.04
C ARG A 69 -16.14 -8.61 -14.43
N SER A 70 -16.36 -8.69 -13.11
CA SER A 70 -17.22 -7.79 -12.35
C SER A 70 -16.52 -7.17 -11.14
N GLU A 71 -15.25 -7.53 -10.89
CA GLU A 71 -14.43 -6.98 -9.82
C GLU A 71 -13.56 -5.84 -10.34
N ILE A 72 -13.35 -4.81 -9.52
CA ILE A 72 -12.42 -3.74 -9.83
C ILE A 72 -11.00 -4.31 -9.78
N PHE A 73 -10.29 -4.22 -10.90
CA PHE A 73 -8.89 -4.58 -11.03
C PHE A 73 -7.97 -3.37 -10.86
N TRP A 74 -8.42 -2.19 -11.31
CA TRP A 74 -7.71 -0.93 -11.16
C TRP A 74 -8.70 0.23 -11.21
N GLU A 75 -8.38 1.32 -10.51
CA GLU A 75 -9.14 2.57 -10.56
C GLU A 75 -8.23 3.80 -10.56
N SER A 76 -8.67 4.85 -11.27
CA SER A 76 -8.07 6.17 -11.21
C SER A 76 -8.40 6.90 -9.91
N GLU A 77 -7.52 7.80 -9.47
CA GLU A 77 -7.61 8.44 -8.15
C GLU A 77 -8.66 9.55 -8.03
N GLU A 78 -8.85 10.44 -9.02
CA GLU A 78 -9.96 11.42 -9.02
C GLU A 78 -10.24 12.07 -10.41
N TYR A 79 -11.52 12.42 -10.65
CA TYR A 79 -12.08 13.18 -11.79
C TYR A 79 -11.55 12.89 -13.19
N GLY A 80 -11.71 11.68 -13.72
CA GLY A 80 -11.76 11.46 -15.19
C GLY A 80 -10.60 12.03 -16.00
N ARG A 81 -9.52 12.41 -15.32
CA ARG A 81 -8.26 12.80 -15.89
C ARG A 81 -7.49 11.51 -15.77
N LEU A 82 -7.55 10.71 -16.83
CA LEU A 82 -6.33 10.02 -17.19
C LEU A 82 -5.33 11.18 -17.33
N ILE A 83 -4.45 11.37 -16.34
CA ILE A 83 -3.31 12.25 -16.50
C ILE A 83 -2.44 11.53 -17.54
N LEU A 84 -2.84 11.65 -18.80
CA LEU A 84 -2.14 11.10 -19.97
C LEU A 84 -0.84 11.91 -20.18
N ASP A 85 -0.80 13.12 -19.63
CA ASP A 85 0.36 14.00 -19.47
C ASP A 85 -0.07 15.15 -18.53
N PRO A 86 0.79 15.66 -17.62
CA PRO A 86 0.54 16.95 -16.95
C PRO A 86 0.34 18.14 -17.92
N ASN A 87 0.68 18.00 -19.21
CA ASN A 87 0.46 19.02 -20.25
C ASN A 87 -0.81 18.82 -21.09
N PHE A 88 -1.56 17.71 -20.91
CA PHE A 88 -2.77 17.43 -21.69
C PHE A 88 -4.02 17.71 -20.86
N ASP A 89 -4.57 18.91 -21.00
CA ASP A 89 -5.74 19.33 -20.22
C ASP A 89 -7.07 18.82 -20.80
N GLN A 90 -7.14 18.31 -22.05
CA GLN A 90 -8.39 17.84 -22.66
C GLN A 90 -8.15 16.72 -23.71
N PHE A 91 -9.03 15.71 -23.73
CA PHE A 91 -9.09 14.67 -24.77
C PHE A 91 -9.32 15.22 -26.20
N HIS A 92 -9.54 16.53 -26.36
CA HIS A 92 -9.77 17.18 -27.65
C HIS A 92 -8.49 17.49 -28.44
N ASP A 93 -7.31 17.36 -27.83
CA ASP A 93 -6.00 17.59 -28.48
C ASP A 93 -5.26 16.29 -28.84
N ILE A 94 -5.94 15.13 -28.84
CA ILE A 94 -5.32 13.84 -29.22
C ILE A 94 -5.09 13.82 -30.74
N SER A 95 -4.00 14.48 -31.15
CA SER A 95 -3.45 14.49 -32.50
C SER A 95 -2.79 13.13 -32.77
N SER A 96 -3.26 12.45 -33.83
CA SER A 96 -2.59 11.40 -34.62
C SER A 96 -1.99 10.15 -33.93
N ASP A 97 -1.91 10.08 -32.61
CA ASP A 97 -1.24 8.99 -31.89
C ASP A 97 -2.21 7.85 -31.57
N VAL A 98 -1.89 6.64 -32.03
CA VAL A 98 -2.70 5.42 -31.87
C VAL A 98 -2.73 5.02 -30.39
N ILE A 99 -3.91 5.01 -29.77
CA ILE A 99 -4.05 4.50 -28.41
C ILE A 99 -4.41 3.01 -28.44
N ASN A 100 -3.40 2.14 -28.33
CA ASN A 100 -3.60 0.71 -28.10
C ASN A 100 -3.94 0.46 -26.62
N LEU A 101 -5.19 0.76 -26.24
CA LEU A 101 -5.60 0.72 -24.83
C LEU A 101 -5.66 -0.67 -24.20
N LEU A 102 -5.47 -1.81 -24.89
CA LEU A 102 -5.55 -3.13 -24.24
C LEU A 102 -4.56 -4.16 -24.81
N THR A 103 -3.29 -3.79 -24.94
CA THR A 103 -2.25 -4.79 -25.17
C THR A 103 -2.10 -5.70 -23.94
N ASN A 104 -2.21 -7.02 -24.12
CA ASN A 104 -1.99 -8.05 -23.09
C ASN A 104 -3.12 -8.24 -22.05
N PHE A 105 -4.37 -7.92 -22.40
CA PHE A 105 -5.60 -8.34 -21.71
C PHE A 105 -5.80 -7.86 -20.27
N SER A 106 -4.87 -7.19 -19.60
CA SER A 106 -5.07 -6.65 -18.24
C SER A 106 -4.45 -5.26 -18.04
N VAL A 107 -3.79 -4.72 -19.06
CA VAL A 107 -3.05 -3.47 -19.01
C VAL A 107 -3.64 -2.52 -20.03
N ILE A 108 -3.81 -1.28 -19.62
CA ILE A 108 -4.09 -0.18 -20.52
C ILE A 108 -2.83 0.58 -20.76
N GLN A 109 -2.48 0.81 -22.03
CA GLN A 109 -1.33 1.62 -22.37
C GLN A 109 -1.62 2.61 -23.49
N TRP A 110 -0.85 3.68 -23.48
CA TRP A 110 -0.78 4.62 -24.56
C TRP A 110 0.59 4.50 -25.22
N GLU A 111 0.58 4.27 -26.52
CA GLU A 111 1.75 4.12 -27.35
C GLU A 111 1.84 5.27 -28.36
N TYR A 112 3.05 5.64 -28.73
CA TYR A 112 3.29 6.46 -29.92
C TYR A 112 4.36 5.78 -30.78
N GLN A 113 4.25 5.98 -32.09
CA GLN A 113 5.21 5.45 -33.03
C GLN A 113 6.31 6.49 -33.26
N SER A 114 7.57 6.07 -33.18
CA SER A 114 8.71 6.91 -33.57
C SER A 114 8.80 7.01 -35.10
N GLY A 115 9.55 7.99 -35.60
CA GLY A 115 9.83 8.11 -37.04
C GLY A 115 10.58 6.91 -37.64
N GLU A 116 11.14 6.03 -36.81
CA GLU A 116 11.85 4.81 -37.22
C GLU A 116 10.96 3.56 -37.20
N GLY A 117 9.69 3.69 -36.79
CA GLY A 117 8.70 2.61 -36.80
C GLY A 117 8.54 1.88 -35.47
N ASP A 118 9.38 2.15 -34.47
CA ASP A 118 9.30 1.58 -33.13
C ASP A 118 8.13 2.17 -32.31
N LEU A 119 7.45 1.32 -31.53
CA LEU A 119 6.39 1.72 -30.62
C LEU A 119 6.95 1.97 -29.21
N PHE A 120 6.65 3.14 -28.65
CA PHE A 120 7.07 3.52 -27.31
C PHE A 120 5.86 3.71 -26.40
N VAL A 121 5.87 3.03 -25.25
CA VAL A 121 4.83 3.15 -24.22
C VAL A 121 5.06 4.44 -23.43
N ARG A 122 4.17 5.43 -23.59
CA ARG A 122 4.19 6.68 -22.81
C ARG A 122 3.57 6.50 -21.43
N TRP A 123 2.52 5.70 -21.36
CA TRP A 123 1.73 5.55 -20.14
C TRP A 123 1.16 4.15 -20.08
N LYS A 124 1.11 3.55 -18.88
CA LYS A 124 0.45 2.26 -18.67
C LYS A 124 -0.17 2.15 -17.29
N GLN A 125 -1.28 1.42 -17.18
CA GLN A 125 -1.93 1.07 -15.92
C GLN A 125 -2.40 -0.39 -15.92
N PRO A 126 -2.30 -1.11 -14.78
CA PRO A 126 -1.60 -0.71 -13.55
C PRO A 126 -0.08 -0.53 -13.78
N LYS A 127 0.51 0.52 -13.20
CA LYS A 127 1.95 0.82 -13.38
C LYS A 127 2.84 -0.24 -12.72
N THR A 128 2.41 -0.70 -11.55
CA THR A 128 3.11 -1.68 -10.70
C THR A 128 2.11 -2.64 -10.05
N ASN A 129 2.60 -3.65 -9.32
CA ASN A 129 1.72 -4.59 -8.62
C ASN A 129 0.90 -3.89 -7.53
N CYS A 130 1.46 -2.91 -6.80
CA CYS A 130 0.71 -2.14 -5.81
C CYS A 130 -0.27 -1.12 -6.43
N SER A 131 -0.27 -0.93 -7.75
CA SER A 131 -1.32 -0.20 -8.45
C SER A 131 -2.58 -1.04 -8.66
N ILE A 132 -2.51 -2.36 -8.53
CA ILE A 132 -3.67 -3.25 -8.64
C ILE A 132 -4.59 -3.01 -7.43
N TYR A 133 -5.89 -2.90 -7.71
CA TYR A 133 -6.90 -2.64 -6.70
C TYR A 133 -6.90 -3.72 -5.61
N ASN A 134 -6.79 -3.29 -4.35
CA ASN A 134 -6.78 -4.14 -3.15
C ASN A 134 -5.90 -5.40 -3.23
N VAL A 135 -4.70 -5.30 -3.85
CA VAL A 135 -3.84 -6.48 -4.10
C VAL A 135 -3.38 -7.22 -2.84
N CYS A 136 -3.21 -6.50 -1.72
CA CYS A 136 -2.82 -7.06 -0.43
C CYS A 136 -3.99 -7.44 0.49
N GLY A 137 -5.22 -7.13 0.06
CA GLY A 137 -6.42 -7.28 0.87
C GLY A 137 -6.52 -6.24 2.00
N ASP A 138 -7.55 -6.42 2.82
CA ASP A 138 -7.97 -5.47 3.83
C ASP A 138 -6.91 -5.24 4.92
N PHE A 139 -6.70 -3.99 5.34
CA PHE A 139 -5.76 -3.61 6.41
C PHE A 139 -4.30 -4.07 6.21
N ALA A 140 -3.91 -4.35 4.96
CA ALA A 140 -2.54 -4.67 4.58
C ALA A 140 -1.99 -3.59 3.64
N SER A 141 -0.78 -3.13 3.90
CA SER A 141 -0.07 -2.18 3.03
C SER A 141 0.72 -2.89 1.94
N CYS A 142 0.80 -2.25 0.78
CA CYS A 142 1.58 -2.69 -0.37
C CYS A 142 2.78 -1.76 -0.59
N ASN A 143 3.96 -2.33 -0.83
CA ASN A 143 5.13 -1.59 -1.26
C ASN A 143 5.80 -2.27 -2.46
N ASP A 144 5.98 -1.54 -3.56
CA ASP A 144 6.58 -2.07 -4.80
C ASP A 144 8.07 -2.37 -4.65
N ASP A 145 8.74 -1.78 -3.65
CA ASP A 145 10.16 -1.94 -3.37
C ASP A 145 10.47 -3.11 -2.42
N ASP A 146 9.45 -3.64 -1.76
CA ASP A 146 9.59 -4.72 -0.80
C ASP A 146 9.58 -6.07 -1.54
N TYR A 147 10.48 -6.98 -1.16
CA TYR A 147 10.50 -8.34 -1.72
C TYR A 147 9.18 -9.10 -1.48
N GLU A 148 8.66 -9.02 -0.26
CA GLU A 148 7.27 -9.39 0.04
C GLU A 148 6.40 -8.14 -0.08
N LEU A 149 5.63 -8.03 -1.18
CA LEU A 149 4.82 -6.85 -1.51
C LEU A 149 3.88 -6.41 -0.38
N CYS A 150 3.35 -7.36 0.40
CA CYS A 150 2.24 -7.14 1.32
C CYS A 150 2.61 -7.40 2.78
N LYS A 151 2.30 -6.44 3.66
CA LYS A 151 2.43 -6.61 5.11
C LYS A 151 1.24 -6.02 5.87
N CYS A 152 0.86 -6.65 6.98
CA CYS A 152 -0.22 -6.17 7.82
C CYS A 152 0.18 -4.88 8.54
N LEU A 153 -0.76 -3.96 8.70
CA LEU A 153 -0.56 -2.78 9.53
C LEU A 153 -0.31 -3.18 11.00
N PRO A 154 0.47 -2.39 11.78
CA PRO A 154 0.58 -2.55 13.22
C PRO A 154 -0.79 -2.66 13.93
N GLY A 155 -0.98 -3.72 14.71
CA GLY A 155 -2.26 -4.05 15.36
C GLY A 155 -3.19 -4.97 14.55
N PHE A 156 -2.73 -5.43 13.38
CA PHE A 156 -3.43 -6.39 12.55
C PHE A 156 -2.54 -7.60 12.27
N ASP A 157 -3.14 -8.78 12.14
CA ASP A 157 -2.47 -10.04 11.84
C ASP A 157 -3.14 -10.71 10.63
N LYS A 158 -2.41 -11.57 9.92
CA LYS A 158 -3.00 -12.38 8.85
C LYS A 158 -4.09 -13.28 9.46
N GLY A 159 -5.23 -13.41 8.77
CA GLY A 159 -6.30 -14.31 9.20
C GLY A 159 -5.80 -15.76 9.32
N LYS A 160 -6.45 -16.59 10.14
CA LYS A 160 -6.20 -18.05 10.22
C LYS A 160 -6.68 -18.77 8.94
N GLY A 161 -6.08 -18.42 7.80
CA GLY A 161 -6.15 -19.18 6.55
C GLY A 161 -4.92 -20.07 6.44
N ASP A 162 -5.07 -21.21 5.76
CA ASP A 162 -4.00 -22.20 5.60
C ASP A 162 -2.76 -21.54 4.98
N SER A 163 -1.66 -21.56 5.73
CA SER A 163 -0.36 -20.95 5.40
C SER A 163 0.34 -21.58 4.18
N SER A 164 -0.39 -22.40 3.42
CA SER A 164 0.02 -23.14 2.23
C SER A 164 -0.38 -22.44 0.93
N LEU A 165 -1.24 -21.42 0.97
CA LEU A 165 -1.58 -20.59 -0.18
C LEU A 165 -0.98 -19.21 0.01
N GLN A 166 0.01 -18.90 -0.81
CA GLN A 166 0.62 -17.60 -1.01
C GLN A 166 -0.36 -16.65 -1.72
N ASP A 167 -1.61 -16.64 -1.28
CA ASP A 167 -2.64 -15.75 -1.80
C ASP A 167 -2.48 -14.40 -1.13
N ASN A 168 -1.90 -13.46 -1.86
CA ASN A 168 -1.81 -12.05 -1.47
C ASN A 168 -3.19 -11.41 -1.17
N LYS A 169 -4.29 -12.10 -1.51
CA LYS A 169 -5.68 -11.68 -1.26
C LYS A 169 -6.22 -11.93 0.16
N VAL A 170 -5.50 -12.62 1.05
CA VAL A 170 -6.08 -13.02 2.36
C VAL A 170 -6.26 -11.82 3.31
N GLY A 171 -5.65 -10.66 3.04
CA GLY A 171 -5.80 -9.47 3.89
C GLY A 171 -5.36 -9.70 5.33
N CYS A 172 -5.71 -8.75 6.20
CA CYS A 172 -5.37 -8.76 7.62
C CYS A 172 -6.62 -8.49 8.45
N ILE A 173 -6.65 -9.07 9.64
CA ILE A 173 -7.71 -8.88 10.63
C ILE A 173 -7.13 -8.21 11.86
N ARG A 174 -7.98 -7.46 12.58
CA ARG A 174 -7.59 -6.84 13.85
C ARG A 174 -7.12 -7.91 14.84
N ARG A 175 -5.95 -7.70 15.45
CA ARG A 175 -5.41 -8.60 16.47
C ARG A 175 -6.33 -8.65 17.69
N THR A 176 -6.68 -7.48 18.21
CA THR A 176 -7.59 -7.32 19.33
C THR A 176 -8.94 -6.80 18.84
N SER A 177 -10.03 -7.51 19.17
CA SER A 177 -11.38 -7.04 18.88
C SER A 177 -11.70 -5.80 19.72
N LEU A 178 -12.18 -4.75 19.07
CA LEU A 178 -12.56 -3.50 19.72
C LEU A 178 -13.87 -3.68 20.51
N SER A 179 -13.80 -4.22 21.72
CA SER A 179 -14.97 -4.31 22.61
C SER A 179 -15.07 -3.05 23.49
N ARG A 180 -16.19 -2.33 23.38
CA ARG A 180 -16.51 -1.11 24.16
C ARG A 180 -16.55 -1.34 25.70
N ALA A 181 -16.44 -2.59 26.15
CA ALA A 181 -16.57 -3.00 27.54
C ALA A 181 -15.27 -2.89 28.38
N ARG A 182 -14.14 -2.48 27.79
CA ARG A 182 -12.99 -1.98 28.58
C ARG A 182 -13.14 -0.49 28.78
N SER A 183 -13.96 -0.12 29.76
CA SER A 183 -14.28 1.25 30.18
C SER A 183 -13.08 2.11 30.61
N ASP A 184 -11.86 1.58 30.64
CA ASP A 184 -10.68 2.30 31.15
C ASP A 184 -9.71 2.79 30.05
N THR A 185 -9.85 2.38 28.79
CA THR A 185 -8.94 2.84 27.72
C THR A 185 -9.66 3.15 26.41
N PRO A 186 -9.62 4.41 25.92
CA PRO A 186 -10.16 4.76 24.61
C PRO A 186 -9.37 4.06 23.49
N PRO A 187 -9.99 3.76 22.34
CA PRO A 187 -9.28 3.24 21.19
C PRO A 187 -8.23 4.25 20.70
N ALA A 188 -7.16 3.74 20.12
CA ALA A 188 -6.05 4.55 19.63
C ALA A 188 -6.06 4.60 18.10
N PHE A 189 -5.29 5.52 17.53
CA PHE A 189 -5.12 5.65 16.09
C PHE A 189 -3.66 5.45 15.72
N LEU A 190 -3.42 4.54 14.78
CA LEU A 190 -2.13 4.37 14.12
C LEU A 190 -1.98 5.46 13.05
N ASN A 191 -0.92 6.26 13.18
CA ASN A 191 -0.59 7.31 12.21
C ASN A 191 0.26 6.74 11.07
N LEU A 192 -0.24 6.83 9.85
CA LEU A 192 0.41 6.39 8.63
C LEU A 192 0.59 7.60 7.72
N THR A 193 1.84 7.91 7.36
CA THR A 193 2.16 8.99 6.43
C THR A 193 2.57 8.43 5.07
N MET A 194 2.50 9.27 4.03
CA MET A 194 2.86 8.88 2.65
C MET A 194 2.15 7.62 2.16
N ILE A 195 0.90 7.44 2.59
CA ILE A 195 0.09 6.26 2.27
C ILE A 195 -1.06 6.65 1.33
N LYS A 196 -1.12 5.98 0.18
CA LYS A 196 -2.31 5.97 -0.66
C LYS A 196 -3.33 5.05 -0.02
N THR A 197 -4.59 5.43 -0.10
CA THR A 197 -5.73 4.68 0.43
C THR A 197 -6.84 4.64 -0.61
N GLY A 198 -7.72 3.64 -0.52
CA GLY A 198 -8.99 3.62 -1.25
C GLY A 198 -9.88 4.82 -0.90
N ARG A 199 -11.01 4.94 -1.61
CA ARG A 199 -11.91 6.08 -1.46
C ARG A 199 -12.59 6.11 -0.08
N PRO A 200 -12.76 7.29 0.51
CA PRO A 200 -13.46 7.43 1.77
C PRO A 200 -14.97 7.26 1.57
N ASP A 201 -15.63 6.71 2.58
CA ASP A 201 -17.09 6.53 2.59
C ASP A 201 -17.82 7.85 2.89
N VAL A 202 -17.17 8.72 3.68
CA VAL A 202 -17.75 9.98 4.14
C VAL A 202 -16.72 11.10 3.98
N LYS A 203 -17.15 12.22 3.40
CA LYS A 203 -16.39 13.47 3.27
C LYS A 203 -17.15 14.60 3.97
N VAL A 204 -16.55 15.21 4.98
CA VAL A 204 -17.14 16.32 5.76
C VAL A 204 -16.15 17.46 5.93
N MET A 205 -16.65 18.67 6.16
CA MET A 205 -15.79 19.77 6.59
C MET A 205 -15.43 19.60 8.07
N ALA A 206 -14.20 19.91 8.44
CA ALA A 206 -13.77 19.87 9.83
C ALA A 206 -12.86 21.06 10.15
N ASP A 207 -13.09 21.68 11.30
CA ASP A 207 -12.31 22.83 11.79
C ASP A 207 -11.04 22.38 12.54
N GLY A 208 -10.42 21.28 12.10
CA GLY A 208 -9.22 20.71 12.72
C GLY A 208 -9.19 19.18 12.73
N GLU A 209 -8.00 18.62 12.92
CA GLU A 209 -7.78 17.17 12.99
C GLU A 209 -8.54 16.53 14.17
N GLU A 210 -8.53 17.17 15.36
CA GLU A 210 -9.23 16.65 16.55
C GLU A 210 -10.76 16.61 16.35
N ASN A 211 -11.33 17.53 15.57
CA ASN A 211 -12.74 17.49 15.22
C ASN A 211 -13.06 16.35 14.24
N CYS A 212 -12.17 16.11 13.26
CA CYS A 212 -12.28 14.98 12.34
C CYS A 212 -12.20 13.63 13.09
N LYS A 213 -11.25 13.52 14.01
CA LYS A 213 -11.10 12.38 14.92
C LYS A 213 -12.35 12.13 15.76
N SER A 214 -12.90 13.18 16.38
CA SER A 214 -14.13 13.09 17.18
C SER A 214 -15.31 12.63 16.32
N THR A 215 -15.45 13.17 15.11
CA THR A 215 -16.52 12.78 14.16
C THR A 215 -16.42 11.31 13.77
N CYS A 216 -15.20 10.78 13.57
CA CYS A 216 -14.98 9.35 13.36
C CYS A 216 -15.40 8.53 14.59
N LEU A 217 -14.98 8.94 15.79
CA LEU A 217 -15.31 8.23 17.04
C LEU A 217 -16.82 8.22 17.35
N GLU A 218 -17.56 9.26 16.97
CA GLU A 218 -19.02 9.30 17.08
C GLU A 218 -19.72 8.24 16.21
N LYS A 219 -19.11 7.88 15.06
CA LYS A 219 -19.62 6.84 14.15
C LYS A 219 -19.22 5.42 14.56
N TYR A 220 -18.53 5.23 15.69
CA TYR A 220 -18.13 3.93 16.19
C TYR A 220 -19.34 3.01 16.46
N PRO A 221 -19.31 1.71 16.10
CA PRO A 221 -18.16 0.88 15.71
C PRO A 221 -17.82 0.88 14.22
N LEU A 222 -18.51 1.67 13.41
CA LEU A 222 -18.32 1.64 11.96
C LEU A 222 -17.02 2.32 11.55
N CYS A 223 -16.60 3.40 12.21
CA CYS A 223 -15.36 4.06 11.81
C CYS A 223 -14.13 3.12 11.89
N GLN A 224 -13.41 3.01 10.77
CA GLN A 224 -12.16 2.27 10.66
C GLN A 224 -10.94 3.20 10.57
N ALA A 225 -11.08 4.39 9.97
CA ALA A 225 -10.01 5.37 9.88
C ALA A 225 -10.53 6.77 9.56
N TYR A 226 -9.69 7.77 9.78
CA TYR A 226 -9.90 9.11 9.24
C TYR A 226 -8.62 9.70 8.64
N SER A 227 -8.79 10.72 7.82
CA SER A 227 -7.72 11.57 7.30
C SER A 227 -8.20 13.02 7.31
N TYR A 228 -7.27 13.95 7.55
CA TYR A 228 -7.57 15.36 7.63
C TYR A 228 -6.58 16.14 6.76
N ALA A 229 -7.11 16.92 5.82
CA ALA A 229 -6.34 17.93 5.11
C ALA A 229 -6.70 19.33 5.63
N PRO A 230 -5.73 20.11 6.12
CA PRO A 230 -5.96 21.49 6.49
C PRO A 230 -6.25 22.36 5.27
N LEU A 231 -6.83 23.54 5.50
CA LEU A 231 -6.97 24.58 4.50
C LEU A 231 -5.60 24.94 3.91
N THR A 232 -5.39 24.70 2.62
CA THR A 232 -4.21 25.23 1.93
C THR A 232 -4.59 26.54 1.25
N GLN A 233 -4.00 27.66 1.74
CA GLN A 233 -4.27 29.01 1.21
C GLN A 233 -3.98 29.13 -0.29
N ARG A 234 -3.20 28.21 -0.87
CA ARG A 234 -2.87 28.14 -2.29
C ARG A 234 -4.00 27.65 -3.19
N THR A 235 -4.93 26.83 -2.68
CA THR A 235 -5.94 26.15 -3.51
C THR A 235 -7.39 26.55 -3.20
N LEU A 236 -7.63 27.38 -2.15
CA LEU A 236 -8.96 27.73 -1.65
C LEU A 236 -9.84 26.51 -1.27
N ASN A 237 -9.24 25.32 -1.15
CA ASN A 237 -9.97 24.12 -0.76
C ASN A 237 -10.28 24.14 0.73
N PRO A 238 -11.54 23.91 1.16
CA PRO A 238 -11.91 23.88 2.57
C PRO A 238 -11.19 22.75 3.29
N SER A 239 -10.97 22.93 4.60
CA SER A 239 -10.43 21.86 5.45
C SER A 239 -11.36 20.66 5.39
N THR A 240 -10.82 19.55 4.90
CA THR A 240 -11.61 18.38 4.54
C THR A 240 -11.22 17.22 5.43
N CYS A 241 -12.23 16.59 6.02
CA CYS A 241 -12.13 15.37 6.78
C CYS A 241 -12.71 14.21 5.94
N TRP A 242 -11.92 13.16 5.80
CA TRP A 242 -12.31 11.93 5.14
C TRP A 242 -12.40 10.81 6.17
N ILE A 243 -13.47 10.03 6.13
CA ILE A 243 -13.73 8.96 7.08
C ILE A 243 -14.03 7.68 6.31
N TRP A 244 -13.39 6.60 6.75
CA TRP A 244 -13.64 5.23 6.30
C TRP A 244 -14.46 4.52 7.38
N THR A 245 -15.56 3.93 6.94
CA THR A 245 -16.49 3.11 7.72
C THR A 245 -16.49 1.63 7.32
N HIS A 246 -15.92 1.33 6.15
CA HIS A 246 -15.60 -0.04 5.73
C HIS A 246 -14.11 -0.33 5.95
N ASN A 247 -13.74 -1.60 5.76
CA ASN A 247 -12.35 -2.04 5.86
C ASN A 247 -11.45 -1.23 4.91
N LEU A 248 -10.24 -0.92 5.38
CA LEU A 248 -9.27 -0.18 4.59
C LEU A 248 -8.73 -1.06 3.46
N THR A 249 -8.87 -0.59 2.22
CA THR A 249 -8.40 -1.28 1.02
C THR A 249 -7.41 -0.41 0.24
N THR A 250 -6.67 -1.05 -0.67
CA THR A 250 -5.76 -0.37 -1.63
C THR A 250 -4.76 0.55 -0.94
N LEU A 251 -4.17 0.05 0.16
CA LEU A 251 -3.13 0.77 0.90
C LEU A 251 -1.80 0.61 0.18
N LYS A 252 -1.18 1.73 -0.24
CA LYS A 252 0.14 1.74 -0.88
C LYS A 252 1.09 2.71 -0.18
N GLU A 253 2.27 2.22 0.18
CA GLU A 253 3.35 2.99 0.82
C GLU A 253 4.12 3.86 -0.18
N ASP A 254 4.94 4.77 0.34
CA ASP A 254 5.80 5.69 -0.42
C ASP A 254 5.05 6.44 -1.53
N TYR A 255 3.80 6.78 -1.28
CA TYR A 255 2.99 7.45 -2.27
C TYR A 255 3.39 8.92 -2.37
N THR A 256 4.08 9.25 -3.47
CA THR A 256 4.57 10.60 -3.80
C THR A 256 3.75 11.29 -4.89
N ASP A 257 2.81 10.59 -5.51
CA ASP A 257 2.02 11.12 -6.62
C ASP A 257 0.85 11.97 -6.09
N GLY A 258 1.10 13.17 -5.57
CA GLY A 258 0.05 14.04 -5.02
C GLY A 258 0.60 15.11 -4.06
N ASP A 259 -0.27 15.85 -3.38
CA ASP A 259 0.14 16.79 -2.33
C ASP A 259 0.84 15.99 -1.19
N ASP A 260 2.07 16.39 -0.86
CA ASP A 260 3.13 15.65 -0.14
C ASP A 260 2.83 15.26 1.33
N ASP A 261 1.57 15.30 1.77
CA ASP A 261 1.23 15.24 3.20
C ASP A 261 -0.03 14.40 3.54
N ARG A 262 -0.36 13.39 2.71
CA ARG A 262 -1.49 12.50 3.02
C ARG A 262 -1.18 11.62 4.24
N ARG A 263 -1.87 11.92 5.36
CA ARG A 263 -1.85 11.13 6.59
C ARG A 263 -3.15 10.37 6.79
N LEU A 264 -3.05 9.11 7.15
CA LEU A 264 -4.16 8.23 7.48
C LEU A 264 -4.04 7.80 8.94
N PHE A 265 -5.12 7.98 9.69
CA PHE A 265 -5.23 7.58 11.09
C PHE A 265 -6.13 6.36 11.17
N ALA A 266 -5.53 5.17 11.20
CA ALA A 266 -6.26 3.90 11.27
C ALA A 266 -6.60 3.56 12.72
N LEU A 267 -7.88 3.31 13.01
CA LEU A 267 -8.34 2.92 14.33
C LEU A 267 -7.72 1.57 14.71
N VAL A 268 -7.21 1.45 15.94
CA VAL A 268 -6.61 0.22 16.50
C VAL A 268 -6.90 0.13 18.00
N ASP A 269 -6.74 -1.07 18.59
CA ASP A 269 -6.80 -1.18 20.04
C ASP A 269 -5.56 -0.53 20.65
N ASN A 270 -5.75 0.24 21.72
CA ASN A 270 -4.66 0.93 22.39
C ASN A 270 -3.59 -0.06 22.91
N SER A 271 -3.96 -1.27 23.33
CA SER A 271 -2.97 -2.25 23.80
C SER A 271 -2.05 -2.76 22.70
N ASP A 272 -2.44 -2.63 21.43
CA ASP A 272 -1.67 -3.18 20.30
C ASP A 272 -0.58 -2.23 19.81
N ILE A 273 -0.69 -0.92 20.09
CA ILE A 273 0.26 0.11 19.62
C ILE A 273 0.85 0.99 20.73
N LYS A 274 0.31 0.94 21.95
CA LYS A 274 0.80 1.79 23.04
C LYS A 274 2.25 1.45 23.38
N PRO A 275 3.15 2.45 23.39
CA PRO A 275 4.53 2.20 23.80
C PRO A 275 4.59 1.85 25.27
N THR A 276 5.49 0.94 25.59
CA THR A 276 5.91 0.64 26.96
C THR A 276 7.41 0.83 27.04
N PRO A 277 8.03 0.88 28.23
CA PRO A 277 9.49 0.86 28.31
C PRO A 277 10.14 -0.31 27.56
N ARG A 278 9.40 -1.39 27.30
CA ARG A 278 9.86 -2.54 26.51
C ARG A 278 9.46 -2.48 25.04
N THR A 279 8.41 -1.76 24.65
CA THR A 279 7.90 -1.75 23.28
C THR A 279 7.87 -0.34 22.73
N CYS A 280 8.55 -0.12 21.62
CA CYS A 280 8.54 1.17 20.94
C CYS A 280 7.20 1.40 20.21
N GLU A 281 6.91 2.67 19.93
CA GLU A 281 5.81 3.01 19.02
C GLU A 281 6.09 2.44 17.62
N PRO A 282 5.06 2.00 16.88
CA PRO A 282 5.22 1.63 15.49
C PRO A 282 5.77 2.80 14.66
N CYS A 283 6.60 2.49 13.68
CA CYS A 283 7.12 3.46 12.72
C CYS A 283 6.45 3.24 11.36
N GLY A 284 5.48 4.09 11.03
CA GLY A 284 4.62 3.90 9.86
C GLY A 284 3.95 2.52 9.89
N THR A 285 4.23 1.70 8.87
CA THR A 285 3.69 0.34 8.74
C THR A 285 4.56 -0.73 9.43
N ASN A 286 5.67 -0.35 10.06
CA ASN A 286 6.58 -1.29 10.73
C ASN A 286 6.38 -1.31 12.25
N ILE A 287 6.33 -2.51 12.82
CA ILE A 287 6.42 -2.72 14.27
C ILE A 287 7.87 -2.72 14.73
N VAL A 288 8.11 -2.23 15.95
CA VAL A 288 9.43 -2.27 16.60
C VAL A 288 9.29 -3.08 17.90
N PRO A 289 9.42 -4.42 17.84
CA PRO A 289 9.26 -5.30 18.99
C PRO A 289 10.43 -5.17 19.97
N TYR A 290 10.19 -5.47 21.25
CA TYR A 290 11.29 -5.68 22.21
C TYR A 290 12.23 -6.80 21.69
N PRO A 291 13.56 -6.63 21.76
CA PRO A 291 14.31 -5.55 22.41
C PRO A 291 14.70 -4.36 21.54
N LEU A 292 14.30 -4.35 20.26
CA LEU A 292 14.69 -3.30 19.33
C LEU A 292 14.28 -1.93 19.84
N SER A 293 15.14 -0.94 19.63
CA SER A 293 14.96 0.40 20.18
C SER A 293 15.16 1.47 19.11
N THR A 294 14.20 2.40 19.05
CA THR A 294 14.22 3.62 18.24
C THR A 294 14.53 4.88 19.05
N GLY A 295 14.67 4.76 20.38
CA GLY A 295 14.91 5.90 21.26
C GLY A 295 15.19 5.49 22.70
N SER A 296 15.63 6.43 23.54
CA SER A 296 16.05 6.15 24.92
C SER A 296 14.90 5.79 25.88
N ASN A 297 13.65 5.95 25.45
CA ASN A 297 12.44 5.72 26.23
C ASN A 297 11.73 4.39 25.92
N CYS A 298 12.23 3.60 24.98
CA CYS A 298 11.62 2.34 24.59
C CYS A 298 12.67 1.29 24.14
N GLY A 299 12.33 0.02 24.31
CA GLY A 299 13.23 -1.08 23.96
C GLY A 299 14.42 -1.19 24.92
N ASP A 300 15.50 -1.79 24.46
CA ASP A 300 16.75 -1.91 25.21
C ASP A 300 17.85 -1.07 24.54
N LEU A 301 18.56 -0.27 25.33
CA LEU A 301 19.62 0.62 24.83
C LEU A 301 20.75 -0.14 24.13
N THR A 302 20.98 -1.41 24.47
CA THR A 302 21.95 -2.26 23.78
C THR A 302 21.55 -2.58 22.33
N TYR A 303 20.25 -2.44 22.01
CA TYR A 303 19.66 -2.64 20.69
C TYR A 303 19.29 -1.31 20.01
N PHE A 304 19.74 -0.16 20.54
CA PHE A 304 19.44 1.17 19.98
C PHE A 304 20.19 1.42 18.66
N LYS A 305 19.64 0.88 17.57
CA LYS A 305 20.15 0.98 16.20
C LYS A 305 19.09 1.35 15.18
N PHE A 306 17.84 1.57 15.60
CA PHE A 306 16.76 1.93 14.69
C PHE A 306 16.45 3.42 14.79
N SER A 307 16.04 4.04 13.68
CA SER A 307 15.51 5.40 13.65
C SER A 307 14.22 5.43 12.85
N CYS A 308 13.25 6.21 13.32
CA CYS A 308 11.99 6.41 12.63
C CYS A 308 11.90 7.82 12.07
N ASN A 309 11.62 7.95 10.78
CA ASN A 309 11.28 9.24 10.18
C ASN A 309 9.77 9.46 10.31
N SER A 310 9.35 10.40 11.15
CA SER A 310 7.93 10.67 11.41
C SER A 310 7.19 11.32 10.24
N SER A 311 7.90 11.97 9.30
CA SER A 311 7.28 12.57 8.13
C SER A 311 6.95 11.53 7.07
N THR A 312 7.85 10.55 6.86
CA THR A 312 7.68 9.51 5.82
C THR A 312 7.17 8.18 6.35
N GLY A 313 7.19 7.97 7.67
CA GLY A 313 6.87 6.68 8.28
C GLY A 313 7.94 5.61 8.04
N GLN A 314 9.10 5.99 7.53
CA GLN A 314 10.18 5.06 7.17
C GLN A 314 11.01 4.68 8.40
N LEU A 315 11.13 3.38 8.64
CA LEU A 315 12.02 2.80 9.64
C LEU A 315 13.40 2.55 9.00
N SER A 316 14.46 2.94 9.69
CA SER A 316 15.84 2.76 9.23
C SER A 316 16.67 2.04 10.29
N PHE A 317 17.63 1.24 9.84
CA PHE A 317 18.62 0.56 10.66
C PHE A 317 19.99 1.20 10.43
N ASN A 318 20.64 1.60 11.52
CA ASN A 318 21.93 2.27 11.52
C ASN A 318 23.05 1.26 11.83
N THR A 319 24.00 1.14 10.92
CA THR A 319 25.17 0.28 11.07
C THR A 319 26.23 0.89 12.00
N THR A 320 27.33 0.17 12.22
CA THR A 320 28.44 0.66 13.08
C THR A 320 29.19 1.86 12.50
N ASP A 321 29.18 2.01 11.19
CA ASP A 321 29.75 3.13 10.43
C ASP A 321 28.74 4.28 10.22
N ASN A 322 27.60 4.22 10.89
CA ASN A 322 26.56 5.25 10.88
C ASN A 322 25.91 5.46 9.50
N VAL A 323 25.89 4.40 8.68
CA VAL A 323 25.11 4.34 7.44
C VAL A 323 23.72 3.82 7.78
N SER A 324 22.70 4.49 7.27
CA SER A 324 21.30 4.11 7.51
C SER A 324 20.75 3.34 6.31
N TYR A 325 20.19 2.17 6.57
CA TYR A 325 19.50 1.36 5.58
C TYR A 325 18.01 1.32 5.89
N ARG A 326 17.18 1.41 4.85
CA ARG A 326 15.73 1.29 5.00
C ARG A 326 15.38 -0.12 5.48
N VAL A 327 14.62 -0.21 6.56
CA VAL A 327 14.02 -1.47 7.03
C VAL A 327 12.70 -1.64 6.30
N ILE A 328 12.59 -2.73 5.55
CA ILE A 328 11.38 -3.05 4.78
C ILE A 328 10.44 -3.97 5.56
N ARG A 329 10.99 -4.80 6.46
CA ARG A 329 10.21 -5.79 7.21
C ARG A 329 10.85 -6.13 8.55
N VAL A 330 10.01 -6.36 9.56
CA VAL A 330 10.40 -6.87 10.87
C VAL A 330 9.53 -8.08 11.21
N VAL A 331 10.15 -9.21 11.55
CA VAL A 331 9.48 -10.48 11.89
C VAL A 331 9.86 -10.87 13.33
N PRO A 332 9.02 -10.49 14.33
CA PRO A 332 9.36 -10.72 15.73
C PRO A 332 9.56 -12.19 16.10
N ASN A 333 8.75 -13.10 15.54
CA ASN A 333 8.75 -14.51 15.90
C ASN A 333 10.06 -15.23 15.51
N SER A 334 10.65 -14.87 14.37
CA SER A 334 11.95 -15.40 13.93
C SER A 334 13.13 -14.56 14.46
N ARG A 335 12.86 -13.41 15.07
CA ARG A 335 13.86 -12.40 15.45
C ARG A 335 14.72 -11.95 14.26
N THR A 336 14.06 -11.66 13.14
CA THR A 336 14.71 -11.22 11.91
C THR A 336 14.07 -9.95 11.37
N PHE A 337 14.87 -9.10 10.74
CA PHE A 337 14.40 -7.96 9.96
C PHE A 337 15.17 -7.89 8.65
N THR A 338 14.56 -7.28 7.64
CA THR A 338 15.12 -7.18 6.30
C THR A 338 15.36 -5.72 5.97
N ILE A 339 16.55 -5.42 5.46
CA ILE A 339 16.92 -4.09 4.97
C ILE A 339 17.01 -4.09 3.45
N LYS A 340 16.72 -2.94 2.83
CA LYS A 340 16.99 -2.70 1.40
C LYS A 340 18.40 -2.12 1.26
N VAL A 341 19.19 -2.69 0.36
CA VAL A 341 20.54 -2.24 0.01
C VAL A 341 20.58 -1.80 -1.45
N ASN A 342 21.34 -0.75 -1.74
CA ASN A 342 21.52 -0.30 -3.12
C ASN A 342 22.55 -1.21 -3.81
N SER A 343 22.12 -2.04 -4.75
CA SER A 343 23.03 -2.79 -5.61
C SER A 343 23.73 -1.81 -6.55
N LEU A 344 25.00 -1.49 -6.27
CA LEU A 344 25.79 -0.58 -7.13
C LEU A 344 26.45 -1.30 -8.32
N ASN A 345 26.38 -2.64 -8.42
CA ASN A 345 27.08 -3.39 -9.46
C ASN A 345 26.16 -4.38 -10.18
N GLN A 346 25.98 -4.12 -11.48
CA GLN A 346 25.23 -4.94 -12.45
C GLN A 346 25.92 -6.28 -12.80
N TYR A 347 27.03 -6.63 -12.14
CA TYR A 347 27.78 -7.86 -12.37
C TYR A 347 27.97 -8.62 -11.06
N CYS A 348 27.17 -9.66 -10.90
CA CYS A 348 27.32 -10.68 -9.87
C CYS A 348 28.31 -11.74 -10.35
N ASP A 349 29.60 -11.43 -10.31
CA ASP A 349 30.61 -12.47 -10.46
C ASP A 349 30.67 -13.29 -9.17
N GLU A 350 30.73 -14.63 -9.31
CA GLU A 350 30.94 -15.54 -8.19
C GLU A 350 32.20 -15.11 -7.41
N GLY A 351 32.01 -14.43 -6.27
CA GLY A 351 33.09 -13.96 -5.39
C GLY A 351 33.18 -12.46 -5.13
N SER A 352 32.33 -11.60 -5.72
CA SER A 352 32.28 -10.18 -5.35
C SER A 352 31.30 -9.90 -4.20
N ASP A 353 31.80 -9.40 -3.07
CA ASP A 353 30.96 -8.92 -1.96
C ASP A 353 30.37 -7.54 -2.28
N ASN A 354 29.15 -7.52 -2.81
CA ASN A 354 28.42 -6.29 -3.14
C ASN A 354 27.57 -5.77 -1.96
N THR A 355 27.70 -6.32 -0.74
CA THR A 355 27.05 -5.74 0.47
C THR A 355 27.64 -4.39 0.89
N GLY A 356 28.61 -3.88 0.15
CA GLY A 356 29.08 -2.50 0.28
C GLY A 356 29.67 -2.20 1.66
N ASN A 357 30.34 -3.16 2.30
CA ASN A 357 30.83 -3.04 3.68
C ASN A 357 29.71 -2.97 4.74
N LEU A 358 28.58 -3.68 4.57
CA LEU A 358 27.55 -3.75 5.62
C LEU A 358 28.13 -4.34 6.92
N LYS A 359 28.54 -3.46 7.83
CA LYS A 359 29.15 -3.82 9.11
C LYS A 359 28.11 -3.80 10.21
N VAL A 360 27.71 -5.00 10.58
CA VAL A 360 26.79 -5.27 11.67
C VAL A 360 27.60 -5.79 12.86
N SER A 361 27.31 -5.31 14.07
CA SER A 361 27.91 -5.80 15.32
C SER A 361 26.87 -6.50 16.17
N SER A 362 27.32 -7.38 17.06
CA SER A 362 26.49 -7.93 18.15
C SER A 362 25.68 -6.79 18.82
N PRO A 363 24.38 -7.00 19.11
CA PRO A 363 23.64 -8.27 19.13
C PRO A 363 23.03 -8.70 17.77
N TYR A 364 23.47 -8.10 16.66
CA TYR A 364 22.92 -8.36 15.33
C TYR A 364 23.84 -9.25 14.49
N SER A 365 23.27 -10.09 13.61
CA SER A 365 24.02 -10.97 12.72
C SER A 365 23.31 -11.12 11.37
N ILE A 366 24.04 -10.97 10.26
CA ILE A 366 23.52 -11.14 8.91
C ILE A 366 23.14 -12.61 8.69
N ILE A 367 21.97 -12.84 8.08
CA ILE A 367 21.45 -14.16 7.73
C ILE A 367 21.42 -14.30 6.22
N GLY A 368 22.00 -15.39 5.70
CA GLY A 368 21.99 -15.71 4.28
C GLY A 368 23.14 -15.04 3.50
N ASN A 369 23.73 -15.81 2.59
CA ASN A 369 24.87 -15.41 1.75
C ASN A 369 24.41 -14.95 0.35
N ASN A 370 23.27 -14.26 0.23
CA ASN A 370 22.87 -13.71 -1.06
C ASN A 370 23.47 -12.31 -1.24
N PHE A 371 24.78 -12.28 -1.45
CA PHE A 371 25.58 -11.08 -1.76
C PHE A 371 25.17 -10.34 -3.05
N CYS A 372 24.12 -10.82 -3.72
CA CYS A 372 23.55 -10.32 -4.97
C CYS A 372 22.07 -9.93 -4.85
N SER A 373 21.51 -9.93 -3.65
CA SER A 373 20.14 -9.47 -3.44
C SER A 373 20.13 -7.98 -3.09
N GLU A 374 19.10 -7.26 -3.56
CA GLU A 374 18.78 -5.90 -3.13
C GLU A 374 18.27 -5.86 -1.67
N HIS A 375 18.16 -7.01 -1.02
CA HIS A 375 17.63 -7.18 0.32
C HIS A 375 18.56 -8.04 1.17
N VAL A 376 18.77 -7.66 2.43
CA VAL A 376 19.62 -8.40 3.37
C VAL A 376 18.83 -8.67 4.65
N ASP A 377 18.77 -9.94 5.04
CA ASP A 377 18.16 -10.36 6.30
C ASP A 377 19.18 -10.26 7.45
N ILE A 378 18.74 -9.72 8.57
CA ILE A 378 19.54 -9.56 9.79
C ILE A 378 18.74 -10.16 10.96
N SER A 379 19.40 -11.04 11.73
CA SER A 379 18.89 -11.56 13.00
C SER A 379 19.35 -10.70 14.16
N TRP A 380 18.60 -10.74 15.26
CA TRP A 380 19.06 -10.26 16.54
C TRP A 380 19.02 -11.34 17.62
N GLU A 381 19.99 -11.28 18.51
CA GLU A 381 20.07 -12.13 19.69
C GLU A 381 18.99 -11.76 20.72
N PRO A 382 18.55 -12.70 21.57
CA PRO A 382 17.72 -12.34 22.71
C PRO A 382 18.53 -11.52 23.73
N PRO A 383 17.89 -10.59 24.46
CA PRO A 383 18.55 -9.86 25.54
C PRO A 383 19.13 -10.81 26.58
N SER A 384 20.34 -10.50 27.05
CA SER A 384 20.95 -11.20 28.18
C SER A 384 20.05 -11.06 29.40
N GLU A 385 19.49 -12.15 29.91
CA GLU A 385 18.72 -12.14 31.16
C GLU A 385 19.64 -11.71 32.32
N THR A 386 19.68 -10.41 32.62
CA THR A 386 20.28 -9.92 33.86
C THR A 386 19.18 -9.90 34.92
N GLY A 387 19.18 -10.93 35.76
CA GLY A 387 18.27 -11.03 36.89
C GLY A 387 18.42 -9.85 37.86
N SER A 388 17.32 -9.17 38.16
CA SER A 388 17.02 -8.69 39.52
C SER A 388 15.56 -8.21 39.62
N SER A 389 14.69 -9.12 40.07
CA SER A 389 13.52 -8.73 40.85
C SER A 389 14.00 -8.31 42.24
N PRO A 390 13.73 -7.08 42.73
CA PRO A 390 13.85 -6.78 44.14
C PRO A 390 12.47 -6.99 44.77
N ARG A 391 12.18 -8.20 45.27
CA ARG A 391 11.25 -8.39 46.39
C ARG A 391 11.29 -9.81 46.98
N GLY A 392 11.72 -9.86 48.24
CA GLY A 392 11.08 -10.70 49.25
C GLY A 392 11.42 -12.19 49.22
N LYS A 393 12.42 -12.57 50.00
CA LYS A 393 12.49 -13.93 50.57
C LYS A 393 11.17 -14.20 51.30
N SER A 394 10.36 -15.12 50.78
CA SER A 394 9.51 -15.99 51.59
C SER A 394 9.90 -17.42 51.23
N LYS A 395 10.73 -18.03 52.08
CA LYS A 395 10.90 -19.48 52.08
C LYS A 395 9.60 -20.06 52.62
N SER A 396 8.76 -20.60 51.75
CA SER A 396 7.72 -21.53 52.17
C SER A 396 8.34 -22.93 52.21
N SER A 397 8.60 -23.42 53.43
CA SER A 397 8.96 -24.81 53.68
C SER A 397 7.76 -25.69 53.42
N PHE A 398 7.81 -26.54 52.38
CA PHE A 398 6.90 -27.67 52.24
C PHE A 398 7.38 -28.80 53.18
N TYR A 399 6.64 -29.02 54.27
CA TYR A 399 6.65 -30.30 54.98
C TYR A 399 5.71 -31.26 54.25
N LEU A 400 6.27 -32.32 53.67
CA LEU A 400 5.51 -33.51 53.26
C LEU A 400 5.22 -34.33 54.52
N ILE A 401 3.95 -34.37 54.92
CA ILE A 401 3.43 -35.33 55.90
C ILE A 401 3.10 -36.61 55.12
N LEU A 402 3.81 -37.69 55.42
CA LEU A 402 3.44 -39.05 55.04
C LEU A 402 2.23 -39.44 55.87
N GLY A 403 1.10 -39.75 55.22
CA GLY A 403 -0.04 -40.40 55.84
C GLY A 403 0.08 -41.91 55.65
N GLU A 404 0.36 -42.62 56.73
CA GLU A 404 -0.08 -44.01 56.93
C GLU A 404 -1.35 -43.95 57.80
N GLU A 405 -2.48 -44.39 57.23
CA GLU A 405 -3.45 -45.32 57.83
C GLU A 405 -4.50 -45.73 56.78
#